data_AF-A0A813I7K0-F1
#
_entry.id   AF-A0A813I7K0-F1
#
_cell.length_a   1.000
_cell.length_b   1.000
_cell.length_c   1.000
_cell.angle_alpha   90.00
_cell.angle_beta   90.00
_cell.angle_gamma   90.00
#
_symmetry.space_group_name_H-M   'P 1'
#
loop_
_entity.id
_entity.type
_entity.pdbx_description
1 polymer ?
#
loop_
_entity_poly.entity_id
_entity_poly.type
_entity_poly.pdbx_seq_one_letter_code
_entity_poly.pdbx_strand_id
1 'polypeptide(L)'
;ATKHIYGWPDEKFLVPDEVVTHFRSQMANRGGKGRKEWEQKLAEYKKNFSVEGKQLQHLLDGTLPEGWDRFCKPFPANAKGLATRQSSSEVLNMVGRGVPWLLGGSADLASSCLTRLAFEEAGDFMPPSSGWGNYAGRNFHFGIREHAMGSIMNGMSLSKLRPFGSTFLVFSDYMKPPIRMAAIMEVNSIFVFTHDSIGVGEDGPTHQPVEQLGALRGIPGMMVFRPCDANESLEMWKHIMPLKDEPVA
;
A
#
# COMPACT_ATOMS: atom_id res chain seq x y z
N ALA A 1 27.94 -28.08 -27.89
CA ALA A 1 28.50 -28.78 -26.70
C ALA A 1 27.43 -29.06 -25.64
N THR A 2 26.86 -28.05 -24.98
CA THR A 2 25.91 -28.24 -23.86
C THR A 2 24.64 -29.02 -24.22
N LYS A 3 23.99 -28.72 -25.36
CA LYS A 3 22.80 -29.46 -25.81
C LYS A 3 23.02 -30.97 -25.92
N HIS A 4 24.14 -31.36 -26.54
CA HIS A 4 24.52 -32.77 -26.69
C HIS A 4 24.75 -33.46 -25.34
N ILE A 5 25.31 -32.78 -24.33
CA ILE A 5 25.48 -33.32 -22.98
C ILE A 5 24.13 -33.64 -22.33
N TYR A 6 23.10 -32.82 -22.58
CA TYR A 6 21.74 -33.06 -22.09
C TYR A 6 20.91 -34.01 -22.97
N GLY A 7 21.50 -34.60 -24.01
CA GLY A 7 20.76 -35.41 -24.99
C GLY A 7 19.76 -34.59 -25.81
N TRP A 8 19.96 -33.27 -25.91
CA TRP A 8 19.04 -32.35 -26.56
C TRP A 8 19.40 -32.14 -28.05
N PRO A 9 18.41 -32.13 -28.97
CA PRO A 9 18.66 -31.93 -30.40
C PRO A 9 19.18 -30.53 -30.70
N ASP A 10 19.89 -30.35 -31.82
CA ASP A 10 20.43 -29.04 -32.22
C ASP A 10 19.38 -28.12 -32.86
N GLU A 11 18.22 -28.02 -32.22
CA GLU A 11 17.14 -27.12 -32.60
C GLU A 11 17.09 -25.91 -31.67
N LYS A 12 16.60 -24.76 -32.17
CA LYS A 12 16.43 -23.54 -31.36
C LYS A 12 14.98 -23.40 -30.95
N PHE A 13 14.75 -23.07 -29.68
CA PHE A 13 13.40 -22.88 -29.11
C PHE A 13 12.47 -24.11 -29.19
N LEU A 14 13.03 -25.32 -29.34
CA LEU A 14 12.26 -26.54 -29.28
C LEU A 14 11.61 -26.69 -27.89
N VAL A 15 10.32 -27.00 -27.88
CA VAL A 15 9.59 -27.46 -26.69
C VAL A 15 8.93 -28.79 -27.05
N PRO A 16 9.44 -29.93 -26.57
CA PRO A 16 8.87 -31.24 -26.89
C PRO A 16 7.41 -31.36 -26.46
N ASP A 17 6.61 -32.05 -27.28
CA ASP A 17 5.17 -32.23 -27.02
C ASP A 17 4.88 -32.91 -25.69
N GLU A 18 5.76 -33.82 -25.26
CA GLU A 18 5.68 -34.48 -23.95
C GLU A 18 5.82 -33.50 -22.79
N VAL A 19 6.69 -32.49 -22.91
CA VAL A 19 6.84 -31.43 -21.90
C VAL A 19 5.59 -30.56 -21.87
N VAL A 20 5.09 -30.14 -23.04
CA VAL A 20 3.85 -29.37 -23.14
C VAL A 20 2.68 -30.12 -22.51
N THR A 21 2.54 -31.41 -22.83
CA THR A 21 1.47 -32.28 -22.30
C THR A 21 1.59 -32.47 -20.79
N HIS A 22 2.80 -32.72 -20.30
CA HIS A 22 3.05 -32.86 -18.87
C HIS A 22 2.70 -31.58 -18.11
N PHE A 23 3.19 -30.42 -18.54
CA PHE A 23 2.91 -29.16 -17.87
C PHE A 23 1.42 -28.79 -17.94
N ARG A 24 0.77 -28.94 -19.10
CA ARG A 24 -0.67 -28.64 -19.23
C ARG A 24 -1.52 -29.54 -18.34
N SER A 25 -1.25 -30.84 -18.31
CA SER A 25 -2.00 -31.78 -17.46
C SER A 25 -1.82 -31.48 -15.97
N GLN A 26 -0.59 -31.24 -15.51
CA GLN A 26 -0.31 -30.90 -14.11
C GLN A 26 -0.92 -29.56 -13.69
N MET A 27 -0.81 -28.53 -14.54
CA MET A 27 -1.40 -27.21 -14.27
C MET A 27 -2.93 -27.26 -14.27
N ALA A 28 -3.55 -28.00 -15.20
CA ALA A 28 -5.00 -28.19 -15.23
C ALA A 28 -5.50 -28.97 -14.00
N ASN A 29 -4.81 -30.05 -13.62
CA ASN A 29 -5.21 -30.90 -12.50
C ASN A 29 -5.11 -30.16 -11.16
N ARG A 30 -4.01 -29.43 -10.92
CA ARG A 30 -3.80 -28.70 -9.66
C ARG A 30 -4.50 -27.35 -9.67
N GLY A 31 -4.23 -26.51 -10.66
CA GLY A 31 -4.72 -25.14 -10.73
C GLY A 31 -6.21 -25.07 -11.08
N GLY A 32 -6.66 -25.84 -12.07
CA GLY A 32 -8.04 -25.84 -12.52
C GLY A 32 -9.03 -26.34 -11.46
N LYS A 33 -8.70 -27.45 -10.78
CA LYS A 33 -9.51 -27.97 -9.67
C LYS A 33 -9.56 -26.98 -8.49
N GLY A 34 -8.40 -26.52 -8.02
CA GLY A 34 -8.33 -25.59 -6.89
C GLY A 34 -9.05 -24.26 -7.16
N ARG A 35 -8.97 -23.73 -8.38
CA ARG A 35 -9.69 -22.52 -8.77
C ARG A 35 -11.20 -22.71 -8.73
N LYS A 36 -11.73 -23.79 -9.31
CA LYS A 36 -13.18 -24.09 -9.30
C LYS A 36 -13.72 -24.25 -7.89
N GLU A 37 -13.01 -24.98 -7.03
CA GLU A 37 -13.38 -25.15 -5.62
C GLU A 37 -13.37 -23.82 -4.86
N TRP A 38 -12.39 -22.95 -5.12
CA TRP A 38 -12.33 -21.63 -4.52
C TRP A 38 -13.46 -20.71 -5.00
N GLU A 39 -13.79 -20.72 -6.29
CA GLU A 39 -14.88 -19.92 -6.85
C GLU A 39 -16.25 -20.32 -6.28
N GLN A 40 -16.48 -21.62 -6.09
CA GLN A 40 -17.69 -22.13 -5.43
C GLN A 40 -17.78 -21.65 -3.98
N LYS A 41 -16.69 -21.81 -3.20
CA LYS A 41 -16.61 -21.32 -1.82
C LYS A 41 -16.82 -19.80 -1.73
N LEU A 42 -16.25 -19.04 -2.67
CA LEU A 42 -16.43 -17.59 -2.71
C LEU A 42 -17.89 -17.20 -3.00
N ALA A 43 -18.56 -17.91 -3.91
CA ALA A 43 -19.97 -17.67 -4.21
C ALA A 43 -20.86 -17.97 -2.99
N GLU A 44 -20.61 -19.08 -2.29
CA GLU A 44 -21.29 -19.42 -1.04
C GLU A 44 -21.02 -18.39 0.06
N TYR A 45 -19.77 -17.96 0.21
CA TYR A 45 -19.37 -16.93 1.18
C TYR A 45 -20.13 -15.62 0.93
N LYS A 46 -20.18 -15.13 -0.31
CA LYS A 46 -20.91 -13.90 -0.67
C LYS A 46 -22.42 -14.00 -0.39
N LYS A 47 -23.00 -15.20 -0.49
CA LYS A 47 -24.40 -15.43 -0.16
C LYS A 47 -24.64 -15.38 1.36
N ASN A 48 -23.73 -15.95 2.14
CA ASN A 48 -23.88 -16.07 3.59
C ASN A 48 -23.41 -14.83 4.37
N PHE A 49 -22.48 -14.05 3.79
CA PHE A 49 -21.86 -12.86 4.36
C PHE A 49 -21.95 -11.71 3.36
N SER A 50 -23.13 -11.11 3.24
CA SER A 50 -23.43 -10.16 2.16
C SER A 50 -22.62 -8.86 2.24
N VAL A 51 -22.28 -8.39 3.44
CA VAL A 51 -21.48 -7.18 3.65
C VAL A 51 -20.01 -7.44 3.34
N GLU A 52 -19.43 -8.46 3.95
CA GLU A 52 -18.02 -8.87 3.77
C GLU A 52 -17.79 -9.38 2.36
N GLY A 53 -18.76 -10.07 1.77
CA GLY A 53 -18.72 -10.52 0.38
C GLY A 53 -18.66 -9.37 -0.62
N LYS A 54 -19.37 -8.26 -0.36
CA LYS A 54 -19.25 -7.02 -1.15
C LYS A 54 -17.89 -6.35 -0.94
N GLN A 55 -17.41 -6.26 0.31
CA GLN A 55 -16.09 -5.72 0.60
C GLN A 55 -14.98 -6.51 -0.10
N LEU A 56 -15.04 -7.84 -0.06
CA LEU A 56 -14.11 -8.71 -0.76
C LEU A 56 -14.18 -8.53 -2.27
N GLN A 57 -15.38 -8.34 -2.84
CA GLN A 57 -15.52 -8.04 -4.26
C GLN A 57 -14.84 -6.72 -4.63
N HIS A 58 -15.08 -5.66 -3.85
CA HIS A 58 -14.43 -4.36 -4.05
C HIS A 58 -12.90 -4.47 -3.99
N LEU A 59 -12.37 -5.22 -3.02
CA LEU A 59 -10.94 -5.50 -2.90
C LEU A 59 -10.39 -6.19 -4.16
N LEU A 60 -11.05 -7.26 -4.61
CA LEU A 60 -10.62 -8.03 -5.79
C LEU A 60 -10.68 -7.20 -7.09
N ASP A 61 -11.67 -6.32 -7.21
CA ASP A 61 -11.87 -5.44 -8.38
C ASP A 61 -11.04 -4.16 -8.34
N GLY A 62 -10.35 -3.88 -7.21
CA GLY A 62 -9.64 -2.62 -7.00
C GLY A 62 -10.58 -1.42 -7.05
N THR A 63 -11.75 -1.53 -6.41
CA THR A 63 -12.73 -0.43 -6.28
C THR A 63 -12.97 -0.12 -4.82
N LEU A 64 -13.53 1.06 -4.52
CA LEU A 64 -13.85 1.48 -3.16
C LEU A 64 -15.29 1.10 -2.77
N PRO A 65 -15.59 0.89 -1.47
CA PRO A 65 -16.95 0.72 -1.01
C PRO A 65 -17.85 1.90 -1.39
N GLU A 66 -19.13 1.64 -1.60
CA GLU A 66 -20.13 2.71 -1.70
C GLU A 66 -20.12 3.58 -0.43
N GLY A 67 -20.07 4.91 -0.61
CA GLY A 67 -20.02 5.86 0.51
C GLY A 67 -18.80 5.69 1.41
N TRP A 68 -17.65 5.29 0.85
CA TRP A 68 -16.38 5.17 1.57
C TRP A 68 -15.95 6.51 2.22
N ASP A 69 -16.29 7.63 1.60
CA ASP A 69 -15.92 8.98 2.02
C ASP A 69 -16.92 9.60 3.01
N ARG A 70 -17.96 8.88 3.46
CA ARG A 70 -19.02 9.40 4.35
C ARG A 70 -18.50 9.99 5.68
N PHE A 71 -17.31 9.60 6.11
CA PHE A 71 -16.68 10.10 7.32
C PHE A 71 -15.78 11.32 7.08
N CYS A 72 -15.47 11.62 5.82
CA CYS A 72 -14.65 12.76 5.42
C CYS A 72 -15.44 14.05 5.64
N LYS A 73 -14.98 14.89 6.56
CA LYS A 73 -15.61 16.17 6.89
C LYS A 73 -14.64 17.32 6.62
N PRO A 74 -15.12 18.43 6.02
CA PRO A 74 -14.29 19.60 5.81
C PRO A 74 -13.88 20.23 7.15
N PHE A 75 -12.74 20.91 7.14
CA PHE A 75 -12.22 21.64 8.28
C PHE A 75 -12.74 23.09 8.22
N PRO A 76 -13.30 23.62 9.33
CA PRO A 76 -13.68 25.02 9.39
C PRO A 76 -12.44 25.91 9.33
N ALA A 77 -12.60 27.13 8.81
CA ALA A 77 -11.53 28.11 8.80
C ALA A 77 -11.05 28.39 10.23
N ASN A 78 -9.73 28.32 10.44
CA ASN A 78 -9.10 28.52 11.75
C ASN A 78 -7.86 29.38 11.60
N ALA A 79 -7.87 30.57 12.20
CA ALA A 79 -6.75 31.53 12.12
C ALA A 79 -5.45 31.01 12.76
N LYS A 80 -5.53 30.08 13.72
CA LYS A 80 -4.35 29.44 14.32
C LYS A 80 -3.75 28.36 13.40
N GLY A 81 -4.55 27.83 12.49
CA GLY A 81 -4.18 26.69 11.64
C GLY A 81 -4.03 25.38 12.42
N LEU A 82 -3.90 24.29 11.66
CA LEU A 82 -3.54 22.97 12.15
C LEU A 82 -2.27 22.54 11.40
N ALA A 83 -1.30 21.94 12.10
CA ALA A 83 -0.12 21.42 11.41
C ALA A 83 -0.55 20.35 10.41
N THR A 84 0.02 20.34 9.20
CA THR A 84 -0.42 19.44 8.12
C THR A 84 -0.29 17.96 8.48
N ARG A 85 0.68 17.59 9.33
CA ARG A 85 0.76 16.22 9.89
C ARG A 85 -0.43 15.85 10.79
N GLN A 86 -0.97 16.80 11.54
CA GLN A 86 -2.14 16.58 12.39
C GLN A 86 -3.41 16.49 11.54
N SER A 87 -3.60 17.40 10.58
CA SER A 87 -4.72 17.29 9.64
C SER A 87 -4.65 16.00 8.82
N SER A 88 -3.45 15.61 8.36
CA SER A 88 -3.24 14.34 7.64
C SER A 88 -3.63 13.14 8.50
N SER A 89 -3.30 13.13 9.80
CA SER A 89 -3.72 12.10 10.75
C SER A 89 -5.24 12.00 10.88
N GLU A 90 -5.93 13.15 11.02
CA GLU A 90 -7.39 13.19 11.11
C GLU A 90 -8.05 12.68 9.83
N VAL A 91 -7.59 13.14 8.67
CA VAL A 91 -8.10 12.71 7.36
C VAL A 91 -7.84 11.21 7.14
N LEU A 92 -6.62 10.72 7.41
CA LEU A 92 -6.28 9.29 7.30
C LEU A 92 -7.23 8.44 8.15
N ASN A 93 -7.58 8.89 9.36
CA ASN A 93 -8.53 8.21 10.22
C ASN A 93 -9.99 8.28 9.71
N MET A 94 -10.40 9.40 9.10
CA MET A 94 -11.72 9.50 8.44
C MET A 94 -11.82 8.51 7.28
N VAL A 95 -10.81 8.48 6.40
CA VAL A 95 -10.75 7.55 5.25
C VAL A 95 -10.67 6.09 5.72
N GLY A 96 -9.83 5.80 6.73
CA GLY A 96 -9.62 4.46 7.25
C GLY A 96 -10.90 3.80 7.79
N ARG A 97 -11.84 4.59 8.34
CA ARG A 97 -13.16 4.09 8.78
C ARG A 97 -14.05 3.64 7.62
N GLY A 98 -13.87 4.23 6.44
CA GLY A 98 -14.65 3.91 5.24
C GLY A 98 -14.07 2.79 4.39
N VAL A 99 -12.76 2.54 4.47
CA VAL A 99 -12.04 1.60 3.61
C VAL A 99 -11.32 0.54 4.45
N PRO A 100 -11.90 -0.68 4.62
CA PRO A 100 -11.35 -1.71 5.52
C PRO A 100 -9.94 -2.19 5.17
N TRP A 101 -9.56 -2.17 3.89
CA TRP A 101 -8.25 -2.60 3.40
C TRP A 101 -7.25 -1.44 3.24
N LEU A 102 -7.57 -0.24 3.75
CA LEU A 102 -6.56 0.80 3.97
C LEU A 102 -5.80 0.47 5.26
N LEU A 103 -4.57 0.05 5.15
CA LEU A 103 -3.78 -0.42 6.28
C LEU A 103 -2.33 -0.06 6.07
N GLY A 104 -1.56 0.03 7.14
CA GLY A 104 -0.24 0.61 7.03
C GLY A 104 0.36 0.98 8.36
N GLY A 105 1.46 1.71 8.31
CA GLY A 105 2.22 1.99 9.52
C GLY A 105 3.36 2.95 9.28
N SER A 106 4.37 2.84 10.13
CA SER A 106 5.52 3.71 10.09
C SER A 106 6.82 2.94 10.30
N ALA A 107 7.90 3.50 9.76
CA ALA A 107 9.25 3.06 10.05
C ALA A 107 9.70 3.57 11.44
N ASP A 108 9.04 3.09 12.50
CA ASP A 108 9.24 3.49 13.92
C ASP A 108 8.93 4.95 14.26
N LEU A 109 8.29 5.68 13.35
CA LEU A 109 7.98 7.11 13.49
C LEU A 109 6.47 7.38 13.60
N ALA A 110 5.65 6.39 14.01
CA ALA A 110 4.18 6.52 13.98
C ALA A 110 3.67 7.69 14.84
N SER A 111 4.31 7.95 15.99
CA SER A 111 4.01 9.08 16.88
C SER A 111 4.46 10.43 16.30
N SER A 112 5.57 10.46 15.56
CA SER A 112 6.11 11.68 14.95
C SER A 112 5.42 12.04 13.64
N CYS A 113 5.14 11.05 12.80
CA CYS A 113 4.42 11.16 11.53
C CYS A 113 2.90 11.23 11.71
N LEU A 114 2.39 10.84 12.88
CA LEU A 114 0.96 10.81 13.22
C LEU A 114 0.10 9.91 12.33
N THR A 115 0.62 8.75 11.91
CA THR A 115 -0.06 7.86 10.95
C THR A 115 -0.74 6.65 11.58
N ARG A 116 -1.01 6.67 12.89
CA ARG A 116 -1.77 5.59 13.55
C ARG A 116 -3.25 5.69 13.20
N LEU A 117 -3.83 4.57 12.77
CA LEU A 117 -5.27 4.39 12.71
C LEU A 117 -5.79 4.15 14.13
N ALA A 118 -6.51 5.12 14.68
CA ALA A 118 -6.87 5.24 16.09
C ALA A 118 -8.33 4.87 16.42
N PHE A 119 -9.10 4.39 15.44
CA PHE A 119 -10.43 3.82 15.69
C PHE A 119 -10.32 2.39 16.21
N GLU A 120 -11.32 1.97 17.00
CA GLU A 120 -11.30 0.74 17.80
C GLU A 120 -10.99 -0.52 16.99
N GLU A 121 -11.57 -0.61 15.79
CA GLU A 121 -11.44 -1.77 14.90
C GLU A 121 -10.09 -1.84 14.17
N ALA A 122 -9.25 -0.80 14.25
CA ALA A 122 -7.98 -0.79 13.53
C ALA A 122 -6.99 -1.81 14.11
N GLY A 123 -6.74 -1.77 15.42
CA GLY A 123 -5.80 -2.67 16.11
C GLY A 123 -4.38 -2.69 15.54
N ASP A 124 -3.52 -3.54 16.12
CA ASP A 124 -2.12 -3.72 15.71
C ASP A 124 -1.91 -5.08 15.04
N PHE A 125 -1.25 -5.09 13.89
CA PHE A 125 -0.91 -6.30 13.14
C PHE A 125 0.24 -7.02 13.84
N MET A 126 -0.10 -8.02 14.65
CA MET A 126 0.87 -8.80 15.43
C MET A 126 0.43 -10.27 15.52
N PRO A 127 1.35 -11.22 15.76
CA PRO A 127 0.98 -12.58 16.10
C PRO A 127 0.09 -12.59 17.36
N PRO A 128 -1.06 -13.29 17.37
CA PRO A 128 -1.91 -13.36 18.56
C PRO A 128 -1.18 -13.86 19.81
N SER A 129 -0.19 -14.74 19.65
CA SER A 129 0.66 -15.24 20.73
C SER A 129 1.50 -14.17 21.43
N SER A 130 1.68 -12.99 20.82
CA SER A 130 2.40 -11.87 21.43
C SER A 130 1.60 -11.19 22.55
N GLY A 131 0.25 -11.28 22.52
CA GLY A 131 -0.63 -10.52 23.41
C GLY A 131 -0.78 -9.03 23.06
N TRP A 132 -0.09 -8.54 22.03
CA TRP A 132 -0.05 -7.12 21.65
C TRP A 132 -0.90 -6.76 20.42
N GLY A 133 -1.54 -7.75 19.80
CA GLY A 133 -2.35 -7.55 18.60
C GLY A 133 -2.79 -8.86 17.96
N ASN A 134 -3.27 -8.79 16.71
CA ASN A 134 -3.69 -9.94 15.94
C ASN A 134 -3.52 -9.70 14.43
N TYR A 135 -3.68 -10.74 13.61
CA TYR A 135 -3.48 -10.62 12.15
C TYR A 135 -4.56 -9.82 11.39
N ALA A 136 -5.67 -9.46 12.04
CA ALA A 136 -6.66 -8.54 11.49
C ALA A 136 -6.30 -7.07 11.75
N GLY A 137 -5.26 -6.79 12.54
CA GLY A 137 -4.79 -5.45 12.81
C GLY A 137 -4.35 -4.71 11.54
N ARG A 138 -4.59 -3.39 11.51
CA ARG A 138 -4.35 -2.49 10.39
C ARG A 138 -3.17 -1.56 10.60
N ASN A 139 -2.65 -1.48 11.84
CA ASN A 139 -1.42 -0.75 12.16
C ASN A 139 -0.21 -1.68 12.12
N PHE A 140 0.74 -1.39 11.23
CA PHE A 140 1.97 -2.15 11.05
C PHE A 140 3.15 -1.46 11.75
N HIS A 141 3.95 -2.24 12.47
CA HIS A 141 5.17 -1.77 13.12
C HIS A 141 6.38 -2.21 12.31
N PHE A 142 6.77 -1.42 11.30
CA PHE A 142 7.86 -1.81 10.40
C PHE A 142 9.24 -1.75 11.06
N GLY A 143 9.38 -0.98 12.16
CA GLY A 143 10.67 -0.61 12.76
C GLY A 143 11.46 0.34 11.85
N ILE A 144 12.68 0.72 12.24
CA ILE A 144 13.56 1.62 11.46
C ILE A 144 14.08 0.88 10.21
N ARG A 145 13.22 0.74 9.19
CA ARG A 145 13.39 -0.14 8.03
C ARG A 145 12.68 0.41 6.79
N GLU A 146 12.91 1.66 6.42
CA GLU A 146 12.24 2.37 5.32
C GLU A 146 12.26 1.57 4.01
N HIS A 147 13.44 1.05 3.62
CA HIS A 147 13.58 0.28 2.39
C HIS A 147 12.70 -0.98 2.41
N ALA A 148 12.71 -1.71 3.54
CA ALA A 148 11.88 -2.90 3.68
C ALA A 148 10.39 -2.54 3.71
N MET A 149 10.01 -1.48 4.45
CA MET A 149 8.65 -0.96 4.49
C MET A 149 8.12 -0.68 3.08
N GLY A 150 8.85 0.08 2.26
CA GLY A 150 8.45 0.38 0.89
C GLY A 150 8.29 -0.88 0.02
N SER A 151 9.21 -1.85 0.13
CA SER A 151 9.11 -3.12 -0.58
C SER A 151 7.92 -3.97 -0.13
N ILE A 152 7.66 -4.02 1.18
CA ILE A 152 6.53 -4.75 1.76
C ILE A 152 5.21 -4.10 1.29
N MET A 153 5.11 -2.78 1.32
CA MET A 153 3.95 -2.05 0.81
C MET A 153 3.66 -2.41 -0.65
N ASN A 154 4.67 -2.43 -1.51
CA ASN A 154 4.46 -2.84 -2.90
C ASN A 154 3.90 -4.27 -3.00
N GLY A 155 4.41 -5.22 -2.20
CA GLY A 155 3.86 -6.58 -2.13
C GLY A 155 2.42 -6.64 -1.62
N MET A 156 2.07 -5.78 -0.66
CA MET A 156 0.70 -5.64 -0.16
C MET A 156 -0.24 -5.10 -1.24
N SER A 157 0.20 -4.11 -2.00
CA SER A 157 -0.59 -3.54 -3.11
C SER A 157 -0.78 -4.55 -4.24
N LEU A 158 0.25 -5.33 -4.60
CA LEU A 158 0.13 -6.44 -5.54
C LEU A 158 -0.90 -7.49 -5.07
N SER A 159 -1.04 -7.63 -3.75
CA SER A 159 -2.05 -8.49 -3.10
C SER A 159 -3.42 -7.80 -2.92
N LYS A 160 -3.68 -6.71 -3.66
CA LYS A 160 -4.94 -5.94 -3.71
C LYS A 160 -5.27 -5.08 -2.48
N LEU A 161 -4.40 -5.05 -1.46
CA LEU A 161 -4.56 -4.15 -0.32
C LEU A 161 -4.30 -2.69 -0.73
N ARG A 162 -4.70 -1.72 0.11
CA ARG A 162 -4.35 -0.31 -0.05
C ARG A 162 -3.34 0.09 1.03
N PRO A 163 -2.04 -0.11 0.82
CA PRO A 163 -1.04 0.11 1.85
C PRO A 163 -0.63 1.58 1.97
N PHE A 164 -0.39 2.03 3.20
CA PHE A 164 0.37 3.25 3.46
C PHE A 164 1.61 2.98 4.34
N GLY A 165 2.64 3.81 4.20
CA GLY A 165 3.84 3.74 5.04
C GLY A 165 4.45 5.11 5.23
N SER A 166 4.90 5.38 6.45
CA SER A 166 5.37 6.71 6.81
C SER A 166 6.78 6.75 7.38
N THR A 167 7.49 7.83 7.06
CA THR A 167 8.78 8.23 7.63
C THR A 167 8.97 9.73 7.39
N PHE A 168 10.12 10.29 7.76
CA PHE A 168 10.45 11.67 7.42
C PHE A 168 10.82 11.79 5.94
N LEU A 169 10.49 12.92 5.31
CA LEU A 169 10.76 13.13 3.88
C LEU A 169 12.26 12.96 3.56
N VAL A 170 13.14 13.40 4.44
CA VAL A 170 14.60 13.27 4.28
C VAL A 170 15.05 11.80 4.18
N PHE A 171 14.34 10.88 4.86
CA PHE A 171 14.62 9.45 4.80
C PHE A 171 13.93 8.75 3.64
N SER A 172 13.21 9.47 2.78
CA SER A 172 12.71 8.93 1.50
C SER A 172 13.83 8.34 0.65
N ASP A 173 15.05 8.87 0.76
CA ASP A 173 16.23 8.37 0.07
C ASP A 173 16.57 6.92 0.43
N TYR A 174 16.33 6.48 1.68
CA TYR A 174 16.52 5.09 2.10
C TYR A 174 15.57 4.12 1.37
N MET A 175 14.42 4.60 0.92
CA MET A 175 13.42 3.81 0.19
C MET A 175 13.16 4.32 -1.24
N LYS A 176 14.11 5.05 -1.82
CA LYS A 176 14.02 5.47 -3.23
C LYS A 176 13.88 4.28 -4.21
N PRO A 177 14.63 3.15 -4.06
CA PRO A 177 14.44 1.99 -4.93
C PRO A 177 13.03 1.39 -4.89
N PRO A 178 12.42 1.08 -3.73
CA PRO A 178 11.04 0.58 -3.71
C PRO A 178 10.00 1.62 -4.16
N ILE A 179 10.20 2.92 -3.92
CA ILE A 179 9.33 3.96 -4.51
C ILE A 179 9.38 3.90 -6.04
N ARG A 180 10.58 3.81 -6.63
CA ARG A 180 10.74 3.67 -8.08
C ARG A 180 10.09 2.38 -8.59
N MET A 181 10.22 1.28 -7.86
CA MET A 181 9.54 0.02 -8.21
C MET A 181 8.02 0.15 -8.13
N ALA A 182 7.49 0.92 -7.18
CA ALA A 182 6.05 1.15 -7.08
C ALA A 182 5.51 1.80 -8.37
N ALA A 183 6.26 2.76 -8.92
CA ALA A 183 5.90 3.45 -10.15
C ALA A 183 6.02 2.55 -11.39
N ILE A 184 7.09 1.74 -11.47
CA ILE A 184 7.28 0.79 -12.57
C ILE A 184 6.23 -0.32 -12.59
N MET A 185 5.80 -0.77 -11.41
CA MET A 185 4.80 -1.82 -11.27
C MET A 185 3.37 -1.27 -11.32
N GLU A 186 3.20 0.05 -11.41
CA GLU A 186 1.89 0.72 -11.40
C GLU A 186 1.05 0.29 -10.19
N VAL A 187 1.66 0.32 -8.99
CA VAL A 187 0.99 -0.07 -7.74
C VAL A 187 0.69 1.12 -6.85
N ASN A 188 -0.47 1.06 -6.19
CA ASN A 188 -1.03 2.16 -5.40
C ASN A 188 -0.47 2.29 -3.98
N SER A 189 0.84 2.15 -3.83
CA SER A 189 1.52 2.40 -2.55
C SER A 189 1.40 3.88 -2.16
N ILE A 190 0.93 4.17 -0.94
CA ILE A 190 0.81 5.53 -0.40
C ILE A 190 1.97 5.81 0.57
N PHE A 191 2.93 6.62 0.15
CA PHE A 191 4.06 7.04 0.98
C PHE A 191 3.70 8.33 1.72
N VAL A 192 3.58 8.27 3.04
CA VAL A 192 3.24 9.45 3.86
C VAL A 192 4.53 10.05 4.41
N PHE A 193 5.02 11.11 3.77
CA PHE A 193 6.21 11.82 4.23
C PHE A 193 5.84 13.04 5.07
N THR A 194 6.45 13.13 6.25
CA THR A 194 6.32 14.32 7.13
C THR A 194 7.67 15.03 7.25
N HIS A 195 7.74 16.11 8.04
CA HIS A 195 8.99 16.85 8.29
C HIS A 195 9.66 17.26 6.96
N ASP A 196 8.92 18.04 6.17
CA ASP A 196 9.10 18.19 4.73
C ASP A 196 10.14 19.26 4.30
N SER A 197 10.76 19.94 5.26
CA SER A 197 11.56 21.14 4.98
C SER A 197 12.50 21.51 6.13
N ILE A 198 13.21 22.63 5.97
CA ILE A 198 14.00 23.28 7.03
C ILE A 198 13.19 23.64 8.28
N GLY A 199 11.85 23.61 8.21
CA GLY A 199 10.96 23.85 9.35
C GLY A 199 11.07 22.82 10.47
N VAL A 200 11.85 21.75 10.29
CA VAL A 200 12.21 20.79 11.34
C VAL A 200 13.00 21.45 12.47
N GLY A 201 13.86 22.43 12.18
CA GLY A 201 14.61 23.16 13.21
C GLY A 201 15.80 22.39 13.77
N GLU A 202 15.76 22.08 15.06
CA GLU A 202 16.90 21.69 15.90
C GLU A 202 17.57 20.36 15.50
N ASP A 203 16.86 19.44 14.84
CA ASP A 203 17.45 18.19 14.34
C ASP A 203 18.51 18.43 13.24
N GLY A 204 18.54 19.65 12.68
CA GLY A 204 19.62 20.14 11.85
C GLY A 204 19.63 19.56 10.43
N PRO A 205 20.71 19.81 9.66
CA PRO A 205 20.74 19.60 8.21
C PRO A 205 20.59 18.14 7.80
N THR A 206 20.88 17.19 8.68
CA THR A 206 20.69 15.76 8.40
C THR A 206 19.23 15.34 8.38
N HIS A 207 18.33 16.16 8.91
CA HIS A 207 16.89 15.89 9.01
C HIS A 207 16.04 16.86 8.17
N GLN A 208 16.67 17.79 7.46
CA GLN A 208 15.99 18.85 6.71
C GLN A 208 16.03 18.54 5.22
N PRO A 209 14.90 18.16 4.60
CA PRO A 209 14.84 17.92 3.16
C PRO A 209 15.18 19.16 2.35
N VAL A 210 15.92 18.96 1.25
CA VAL A 210 16.25 20.01 0.28
C VAL A 210 15.90 19.55 -1.14
N GLU A 211 16.42 18.39 -1.56
CA GLU A 211 16.30 17.85 -2.90
C GLU A 211 15.16 16.83 -3.07
N GLN A 212 14.61 16.32 -1.97
CA GLN A 212 13.74 15.14 -1.97
C GLN A 212 12.46 15.37 -2.79
N LEU A 213 11.84 16.56 -2.74
CA LEU A 213 10.67 16.86 -3.58
C LEU A 213 11.02 16.80 -5.08
N GLY A 214 12.19 17.32 -5.49
CA GLY A 214 12.66 17.23 -6.86
C GLY A 214 12.96 15.79 -7.25
N ALA A 215 13.58 15.04 -6.35
CA ALA A 215 13.95 13.64 -6.55
C ALA A 215 12.73 12.71 -6.68
N LEU A 216 11.62 13.00 -5.99
CA LEU A 216 10.35 12.27 -6.09
C LEU A 216 9.58 12.66 -7.36
N ARG A 217 9.45 13.96 -7.65
CA ARG A 217 8.78 14.46 -8.87
C ARG A 217 9.48 14.02 -10.16
N GLY A 218 10.78 13.73 -10.09
CA GLY A 218 11.53 13.18 -11.21
C GLY A 218 11.26 11.71 -11.51
N ILE A 219 10.46 11.00 -10.71
CA ILE A 219 10.09 9.60 -10.94
C ILE A 219 8.85 9.56 -11.84
N PRO A 220 8.94 9.02 -13.08
CA PRO A 220 7.78 8.89 -13.95
C PRO A 220 6.70 7.99 -13.35
N GLY A 221 5.43 8.34 -13.54
CA GLY A 221 4.28 7.56 -13.03
C GLY A 221 3.98 7.77 -11.55
N MET A 222 4.74 8.62 -10.85
CA MET A 222 4.53 8.94 -9.45
C MET A 222 3.80 10.28 -9.29
N MET A 223 2.79 10.32 -8.42
CA MET A 223 2.18 11.57 -7.98
C MET A 223 2.78 12.05 -6.66
N VAL A 224 3.04 13.35 -6.57
CA VAL A 224 3.66 13.98 -5.40
C VAL A 224 2.83 15.18 -4.97
N PHE A 225 2.23 15.08 -3.78
CA PHE A 225 1.42 16.12 -3.18
C PHE A 225 2.15 16.79 -2.01
N ARG A 226 1.89 18.09 -1.83
CA ARG A 226 2.40 18.86 -0.69
C ARG A 226 1.28 19.80 -0.22
N PRO A 227 0.29 19.28 0.52
CA PRO A 227 -0.90 20.04 0.88
C PRO A 227 -0.54 21.25 1.74
N CYS A 228 -1.13 22.40 1.42
CA CYS A 228 -0.88 23.67 2.12
C CYS A 228 -1.77 23.85 3.36
N ASP A 229 -2.88 23.13 3.47
CA ASP A 229 -3.77 23.15 4.63
C ASP A 229 -4.50 21.82 4.87
N ALA A 230 -5.41 21.82 5.84
CA ALA A 230 -6.22 20.66 6.20
C ALA A 230 -7.25 20.26 5.13
N ASN A 231 -7.82 21.22 4.40
CA ASN A 231 -8.79 20.96 3.35
C ASN A 231 -8.12 20.46 2.07
N GLU A 232 -6.92 20.95 1.73
CA GLU A 232 -6.08 20.35 0.69
C GLU A 232 -5.66 18.92 1.05
N SER A 233 -5.33 18.66 2.33
CA SER A 233 -5.06 17.29 2.78
C SER A 233 -6.30 16.38 2.58
N LEU A 234 -7.49 16.89 2.90
CA LEU A 234 -8.75 16.17 2.71
C LEU A 234 -9.03 15.87 1.23
N GLU A 235 -8.95 16.87 0.36
CA GLU A 235 -9.21 16.69 -1.07
C GLU A 235 -8.13 15.85 -1.76
N MET A 236 -6.87 15.95 -1.32
CA MET A 236 -5.81 15.04 -1.74
C MET A 236 -6.19 13.59 -1.43
N TRP A 237 -6.57 13.28 -0.18
CA TRP A 237 -6.99 11.91 0.18
C TRP A 237 -8.21 11.46 -0.64
N LYS A 238 -9.17 12.34 -0.91
CA LYS A 238 -10.32 12.06 -1.79
C LYS A 238 -9.94 11.77 -3.23
N HIS A 239 -8.93 12.48 -3.74
CA HIS A 239 -8.41 12.28 -5.08
C HIS A 239 -7.60 10.99 -5.20
N ILE A 240 -6.77 10.65 -4.21
CA ILE A 240 -5.82 9.54 -4.34
C ILE A 240 -6.47 8.18 -4.14
N MET A 241 -7.50 8.08 -3.30
CA MET A 241 -8.10 6.78 -2.95
C MET A 241 -8.71 6.02 -4.14
N PRO A 242 -9.35 6.68 -5.12
CA PRO A 242 -9.88 6.02 -6.32
C PRO A 242 -8.82 5.61 -7.36
N LEU A 243 -7.58 6.08 -7.23
CA LEU A 243 -6.50 5.75 -8.18
C LEU A 243 -6.20 4.26 -8.19
N LYS A 244 -5.76 3.76 -9.34
CA LYS A 244 -5.56 2.33 -9.57
C LYS A 244 -4.14 1.93 -9.94
N ASP A 245 -3.37 2.85 -10.54
CA ASP A 245 -2.16 2.47 -11.25
C ASP A 245 -0.97 3.39 -10.87
N GLU A 246 -1.14 4.28 -9.89
CA GLU A 246 -0.16 5.31 -9.54
C GLU A 246 0.21 5.30 -8.05
N PRO A 247 1.51 5.15 -7.70
CA PRO A 247 1.97 5.42 -6.35
C PRO A 247 1.91 6.92 -6.04
N VAL A 248 1.73 7.21 -4.76
CA VAL A 248 1.56 8.58 -4.27
C VAL A 248 2.54 8.85 -3.14
N ALA A 249 3.15 10.05 -3.15
CA ALA A 249 3.84 10.65 -2.01
C ALA A 249 3.17 11.95 -1.56
#